data_AF-A0A5D5AJ74-F1
#
_entry.id   AF-A0A5D5AJ74-F1
#
_cell.length_a   1.000
_cell.length_b   1.000
_cell.length_c   1.000
_cell.angle_alpha   90.00
_cell.angle_beta   90.00
_cell.angle_gamma   90.00
#
_symmetry.space_group_name_H-M   'P 1'
#
loop_
_entity.id
_entity.type
_entity.pdbx_description
1 polymer ?
#
loop_
_entity_poly.entity_id
_entity_poly.type
_entity_poly.pdbx_seq_one_letter_code
_entity_poly.pdbx_strand_id
1 'polypeptide(L)' 'MTKKTVKVRGRKGTATMDISIPASVTREHDIERGDVFAIETEVDDKGRIVLKYTRVYNGD' A
#
# COMPACT_ATOMS: atom_id res chain seq x y z
N MET A 1 -6.34 -6.03 14.97
CA MET A 1 -5.67 -5.27 13.89
C MET A 1 -5.71 -3.80 14.22
N THR A 2 -4.56 -3.12 14.18
CA THR A 2 -4.49 -1.67 14.40
C THR A 2 -4.73 -0.95 13.08
N LYS A 3 -5.86 -0.25 12.95
CA LYS A 3 -6.12 0.59 11.77
C LYS A 3 -5.16 1.77 11.76
N LYS A 4 -4.37 1.92 10.69
CA LYS A 4 -3.50 3.09 10.47
C LYS A 4 -4.07 3.90 9.29
N THR A 5 -4.25 5.20 9.49
CA THR A 5 -4.65 6.11 8.41
C THR A 5 -3.41 6.70 7.77
N VAL A 6 -3.37 6.70 6.45
CA VAL A 6 -2.28 7.22 5.62
C VAL A 6 -2.84 8.18 4.59
N LYS A 7 -2.02 9.12 4.12
CA LYS A 7 -2.40 10.13 3.14
C LYS A 7 -1.74 9.84 1.81
N VAL A 8 -2.52 9.87 0.72
CA VAL A 8 -2.03 9.83 -0.66
C VAL A 8 -1.17 11.06 -0.93
N ARG A 9 -0.01 10.85 -1.55
CA ARG A 9 0.93 11.93 -1.92
C ARG A 9 1.11 11.94 -3.44
N GLY A 10 0.93 13.11 -4.05
CA GLY A 10 1.26 13.29 -5.47
C GLY A 10 2.77 13.34 -5.67
N ARG A 11 3.23 12.93 -6.86
CA ARG A 11 4.62 13.02 -7.28
C ARG A 11 4.78 14.08 -8.36
N LYS A 12 5.86 14.85 -8.31
CA LYS A 12 6.15 15.88 -9.32
C LYS A 12 6.54 15.21 -10.65
N GLY A 13 5.94 15.66 -11.74
CA GLY A 13 6.30 15.21 -13.10
C GLY A 13 5.73 13.85 -13.52
N THR A 14 4.74 13.31 -12.80
CA THR A 14 4.05 12.06 -13.15
C THR A 14 2.59 12.12 -12.71
N ALA A 15 1.74 11.33 -13.36
CA ALA A 15 0.34 11.14 -12.96
C ALA A 15 0.17 10.15 -11.79
N THR A 16 1.26 9.52 -11.35
CA THR A 16 1.23 8.55 -10.26
C THR A 16 1.19 9.22 -8.88
N MET A 17 0.58 8.50 -7.95
CA MET A 17 0.48 8.90 -6.55
C MET A 17 0.93 7.73 -5.68
N ASP A 18 1.51 8.05 -4.53
CA ASP A 18 2.01 7.05 -3.59
C ASP A 18 1.20 7.04 -2.29
N ILE A 19 1.05 5.86 -1.71
CA ILE A 19 0.63 5.66 -0.33
C ILE A 19 1.82 5.08 0.43
N SER A 20 2.23 5.72 1.52
CA SER A 20 3.33 5.22 2.34
C SER A 20 2.87 4.08 3.25
N ILE A 21 3.58 2.95 3.22
CA ILE A 21 3.40 1.87 4.20
C ILE A 21 3.98 2.35 5.55
N PRO A 22 3.20 2.36 6.65
CA PRO A 22 3.71 2.80 7.94
C PRO A 22 4.89 1.94 8.42
N ALA A 23 5.90 2.57 9.05
CA ALA A 23 7.10 1.87 9.53
C ALA A 23 6.82 0.75 10.56
N SER A 24 5.67 0.78 11.22
CA SER A 24 5.24 -0.33 12.09
C SER A 24 4.85 -1.56 11.27
N VAL A 25 4.13 -1.37 10.17
CA VAL A 25 3.69 -2.45 9.27
C VAL A 25 4.89 -3.05 8.55
N THR A 26 5.85 -2.22 8.10
CA THR A 26 7.05 -2.74 7.45
C THR A 26 7.92 -3.58 8.38
N ARG A 27 8.03 -3.21 9.66
CA ARG A 27 8.76 -4.02 10.66
C ARG A 27 8.03 -5.28 11.06
N GLU A 28 6.70 -5.23 11.15
CA GLU A 28 5.87 -6.37 11.53
C GLU A 28 5.87 -7.47 10.46
N HIS A 29 5.94 -7.10 9.18
CA HIS A 29 5.85 -8.02 8.05
C HIS A 29 7.15 -8.13 7.24
N ASP A 30 8.25 -7.62 7.78
CA ASP A 30 9.57 -7.66 7.14
C ASP A 30 9.50 -7.15 5.68
N ILE A 31 8.93 -5.95 5.51
CA ILE A 31 8.79 -5.28 4.21
C ILE A 31 10.02 -4.46 3.92
N GLU A 32 10.72 -4.87 2.87
CA GLU A 32 11.98 -4.29 2.46
C GLU A 32 11.86 -3.53 1.13
N ARG A 33 12.94 -2.81 0.80
CA ARG A 33 13.03 -2.12 -0.49
C ARG A 33 13.38 -3.16 -1.55
N GLY A 34 12.45 -3.44 -2.46
CA GLY A 34 12.64 -4.44 -3.51
C GLY A 34 11.44 -5.36 -3.64
N ASP A 35 10.65 -5.48 -2.57
CA ASP A 35 9.38 -6.19 -2.58
C ASP A 35 8.44 -5.66 -3.66
N VAL A 36 7.75 -6.58 -4.33
CA VAL A 36 6.73 -6.26 -5.32
C VAL A 36 5.37 -6.62 -4.78
N PHE A 37 4.44 -5.67 -4.85
CA PHE A 37 3.05 -5.85 -4.48
C PHE A 37 2.16 -5.74 -5.72
N ALA A 38 1.24 -6.67 -5.88
CA ALA A 38 0.12 -6.53 -6.81
C ALA A 38 -0.96 -5.65 -6.14
N ILE A 39 -1.61 -4.80 -6.93
CA ILE A 39 -2.73 -3.97 -6.49
C ILE A 39 -4.03 -4.45 -7.15
N GLU A 40 -5.05 -4.66 -6.34
CA GLU A 40 -6.42 -4.91 -6.75
C GLU A 40 -7.32 -3.82 -6.18
N THR A 41 -8.40 -3.48 -6.89
CA THR A 41 -9.38 -2.48 -6.42
C THR A 41 -10.76 -3.08 -6.35
N GLU A 42 -11.44 -2.83 -5.24
CA GLU A 42 -12.84 -3.22 -5.06
C GLU A 42 -13.63 -2.09 -4.41
N VAL A 43 -14.95 -2.20 -4.41
CA VAL A 43 -15.86 -1.29 -3.70
C VAL A 43 -16.57 -2.11 -2.64
N ASP A 44 -16.52 -1.65 -1.39
CA ASP A 44 -17.17 -2.36 -0.29
C ASP A 44 -18.69 -2.12 -0.22
N ASP A 45 -19.33 -2.79 0.72
CA ASP A 45 -20.78 -2.70 1.00
C ASP A 45 -21.27 -1.27 1.33
N LYS A 46 -20.36 -0.37 1.67
CA LYS A 46 -20.62 1.03 2.02
C LYS A 46 -20.23 1.99 0.89
N GLY A 47 -19.93 1.47 -0.29
CA GLY A 47 -19.55 2.28 -1.45
C GLY A 47 -18.15 2.89 -1.35
N ARG A 48 -17.28 2.40 -0.46
CA ARG A 48 -15.93 2.92 -0.30
C ARG A 48 -14.97 2.15 -1.21
N ILE A 49 -14.06 2.87 -1.85
CA ILE A 49 -12.97 2.26 -2.61
C ILE A 49 -12.00 1.59 -1.63
N VAL A 50 -11.69 0.33 -1.91
CA VAL A 50 -10.69 -0.46 -1.21
C VAL A 50 -9.55 -0.76 -2.19
N LEU A 51 -8.33 -0.45 -1.77
CA LEU A 51 -7.11 -0.83 -2.49
C LEU A 51 -6.46 -1.98 -1.72
N LYS A 52 -6.38 -3.15 -2.35
CA LYS A 52 -5.79 -4.34 -1.74
C LYS A 52 -4.40 -4.56 -2.36
N TYR A 53 -3.38 -4.49 -1.51
CA TYR A 53 -2.00 -4.77 -1.91
C TYR A 53 -1.59 -6.14 -1.37
N THR A 54 -1.15 -7.02 -2.26
CA THR A 54 -0.67 -8.37 -1.92
C THR A 54 0.79 -8.49 -2.35
N ARG A 55 1.70 -8.82 -1.42
CA ARG A 55 3.11 -9.09 -1.77
C ARG A 55 3.15 -10.32 -2.68
N VAL A 56 3.73 -10.17 -3.87
CA VAL A 56 3.88 -11.24 -4.86
C VAL A 56 5.34 -11.63 -5.09
N TYR A 57 6.27 -10.80 -4.61
CA TYR A 57 7.71 -11.08 -4.63
C TYR A 57 8.37 -10.47 -3.40
N ASN A 58 9.23 -11.25 -2.74
CA ASN A 58 10.12 -10.76 -1.69
C ASN A 58 11.42 -10.36 -2.38
N GLY A 59 11.76 -9.07 -2.32
CA GLY A 59 13.06 -8.61 -2.81
C GLY A 59 14.16 -9.09 -1.88
N ASP A 60 15.21 -9.69 -2.44
CA ASP A 60 16.46 -9.94 -1.72
C ASP A 60 17.28 -8.63 -1.55
#